data_AF-A0A0A9G5V6-F1
#
_entry.id   AF-A0A0A9G5V6-F1
#
_cell.length_a   1.000
_cell.length_b   1.000
_cell.length_c   1.000
_cell.angle_alpha   90.00
_cell.angle_beta   90.00
_cell.angle_gamma   90.00
#
_symmetry.space_group_name_H-M   'P 1'
#
loop_
_entity.id
_entity.type
_entity.pdbx_description
1 polymer ?
#
loop_
_entity_poly.entity_id
_entity_poly.type
_entity_poly.pdbx_seq_one_letter_code
_entity_poly.pdbx_strand_id
1 'polypeptide(L)'
;MPGSSGVMQTMGRDMRLKYAASFETCYSFRLLFYAGSFYPIMGALRMAYPNKYEIYRRVDEPNGKEKYVLVAEFAEKPTPDDITSAFRGQKSEKEKASSGFWGFLSGIL
;
A
#
# COMPACT_ATOMS: atom_id res chain seq x y z
N MET A 1 -29.02 5.50 -11.13
CA MET A 1 -28.90 5.38 -9.66
C MET A 1 -29.51 6.64 -9.05
N PRO A 2 -30.51 6.55 -8.14
CA PRO A 2 -31.07 7.75 -7.51
C PRO A 2 -29.96 8.52 -6.76
N GLY A 3 -30.02 9.85 -6.77
CA GLY A 3 -29.01 10.70 -6.13
C GLY A 3 -28.88 10.38 -4.64
N SER A 4 -27.64 10.36 -4.12
CA SER A 4 -27.32 10.01 -2.73
C SER A 4 -28.06 10.85 -1.67
N SER A 5 -28.63 11.99 -2.08
CA SER A 5 -29.37 12.92 -1.22
C SER A 5 -30.66 12.35 -0.62
N GLY A 6 -31.33 11.38 -1.26
CA GLY A 6 -32.63 10.84 -0.79
C GLY A 6 -32.54 9.50 -0.05
N VAL A 7 -31.48 8.71 -0.27
CA VAL A 7 -31.41 7.30 0.17
C VAL A 7 -31.22 7.16 1.68
N MET A 8 -30.60 8.15 2.34
CA MET A 8 -30.34 8.11 3.79
C MET A 8 -31.60 8.24 4.65
N GLN A 9 -32.69 8.82 4.13
CA GLN A 9 -33.95 9.00 4.84
C GLN A 9 -34.96 7.88 4.60
N THR A 10 -34.93 7.22 3.43
CA THR A 10 -35.98 6.27 3.01
C THR A 10 -35.61 4.80 3.23
N MET A 11 -34.33 4.44 3.40
CA MET A 11 -33.88 3.05 3.50
C MET A 11 -33.48 2.62 4.93
N GLY A 12 -33.78 1.36 5.26
CA GLY A 12 -33.32 0.70 6.50
C GLY A 12 -31.79 0.73 6.66
N ARG A 13 -31.31 0.64 7.90
CA ARG A 13 -29.87 0.74 8.26
C ARG A 13 -28.96 -0.13 7.38
N ASP A 14 -29.31 -1.39 7.17
CA ASP A 14 -28.48 -2.33 6.41
C ASP A 14 -28.37 -1.96 4.93
N MET A 15 -29.47 -1.48 4.35
CA MET A 15 -29.48 -1.02 2.95
C MET A 15 -28.66 0.26 2.79
N ARG A 16 -28.68 1.15 3.80
CA ARG A 16 -27.82 2.35 3.82
C ARG A 16 -26.34 1.99 3.90
N LEU A 17 -25.98 0.99 4.71
CA LEU A 17 -24.60 0.49 4.79
C LEU A 17 -24.15 -0.12 3.46
N LYS A 18 -24.98 -0.95 2.83
CA LYS A 18 -24.69 -1.52 1.50
C LYS A 18 -24.54 -0.45 0.42
N TYR A 19 -25.42 0.56 0.43
CA TYR A 19 -25.36 1.67 -0.52
C TYR A 19 -24.09 2.52 -0.32
N ALA A 20 -23.74 2.86 0.93
CA ALA A 20 -22.51 3.58 1.22
C ALA A 20 -21.25 2.78 0.84
N ALA A 21 -21.27 1.46 1.00
CA ALA A 21 -20.17 0.59 0.59
C ALA A 21 -20.04 0.44 -0.94
N SER A 22 -21.06 0.81 -1.72
CA SER A 22 -21.03 0.74 -3.19
C SER A 22 -20.24 1.88 -3.84
N PHE A 23 -19.87 2.91 -3.08
CA PHE A 23 -19.12 4.03 -3.61
C PHE A 23 -17.65 3.66 -3.82
N GLU A 24 -17.17 3.89 -5.05
CA GLU A 24 -15.75 3.78 -5.37
C GLU A 24 -14.96 4.92 -4.70
N THR A 25 -13.79 4.59 -4.17
CA THR A 25 -12.91 5.60 -3.56
C THR A 25 -12.17 6.35 -4.66
N CYS A 26 -12.52 7.61 -4.91
CA CYS A 26 -11.86 8.42 -5.94
C CYS A 26 -10.41 8.77 -5.59
N TYR A 27 -10.11 8.93 -4.30
CA TYR A 27 -8.77 9.29 -3.83
C TYR A 27 -8.55 8.77 -2.41
N SER A 28 -7.38 8.19 -2.16
CA SER A 28 -6.95 7.74 -0.85
C SER A 28 -5.51 8.18 -0.61
N PHE A 29 -5.27 8.86 0.51
CA PHE A 29 -3.94 9.24 0.94
C PHE A 29 -3.79 8.94 2.43
N ARG A 30 -2.72 8.24 2.80
CA ARG A 30 -2.43 7.85 4.18
C ARG A 30 -0.95 7.98 4.47
N LEU A 31 -0.60 8.70 5.53
CA LEU A 31 0.76 8.74 6.06
C LEU A 31 1.08 7.44 6.79
N LEU A 32 2.30 6.96 6.60
CA LEU A 32 2.81 5.74 7.22
C LEU A 32 3.84 6.13 8.27
N PHE A 33 3.74 5.53 9.45
CA PHE A 33 4.57 5.83 10.61
C PHE A 33 5.32 4.58 11.05
N TYR A 34 6.46 4.78 11.70
CA TYR A 34 7.15 3.68 12.36
C TYR A 34 6.39 3.26 13.63
N ALA A 35 6.21 1.96 13.83
CA ALA A 35 5.54 1.46 15.01
C ALA A 35 6.39 1.73 16.27
N GLY A 36 5.78 2.30 17.32
CA GLY A 36 6.44 2.53 18.61
C GLY A 36 7.25 3.82 18.72
N SER A 37 7.28 4.68 17.70
CA SER A 37 7.72 6.07 17.84
C SER A 37 6.62 7.02 17.39
N PHE A 38 6.51 8.17 18.05
CA PHE A 38 5.51 9.18 17.67
C PHE A 38 5.90 9.98 16.43
N TYR A 39 7.19 9.99 16.05
CA TYR A 39 7.72 10.81 14.96
C TYR A 39 9.06 10.17 14.53
N PRO A 40 9.19 9.57 13.34
CA PRO A 40 8.93 10.26 12.07
C PRO A 40 8.00 9.52 11.09
N ILE A 41 7.41 10.30 10.17
CA ILE A 41 6.73 9.80 8.98
C ILE A 41 7.73 8.95 8.19
N MET A 42 7.40 7.68 7.96
CA MET A 42 8.21 6.74 7.18
C MET A 42 7.95 6.89 5.67
N GLY A 43 6.72 7.26 5.32
CA GLY A 43 6.29 7.30 3.93
C GLY A 43 4.80 7.62 3.78
N ALA A 44 4.27 7.38 2.59
CA ALA A 44 2.88 7.60 2.28
C ALA A 44 2.32 6.50 1.36
N LEU A 45 1.06 6.13 1.57
CA LEU A 45 0.26 5.34 0.66
C LEU A 45 -0.68 6.29 -0.09
N ARG A 46 -0.65 6.24 -1.42
CA ARG A 46 -1.49 7.05 -2.31
C ARG A 46 -2.27 6.15 -3.26
N MET A 47 -3.51 6.51 -3.54
CA MET A 47 -4.28 5.98 -4.66
C MET A 47 -5.16 7.09 -5.22
N ALA A 48 -5.15 7.26 -6.53
CA ALA A 48 -6.02 8.19 -7.23
C ALA A 48 -6.73 7.41 -8.33
N TYR A 49 -8.05 7.22 -8.21
CA TYR A 49 -8.84 6.46 -9.18
C TYR A 49 -8.65 7.03 -10.60
N PRO A 50 -8.50 6.19 -11.63
CA PRO A 50 -8.54 4.72 -11.65
C PRO A 50 -7.17 4.05 -11.45
N ASN A 51 -6.18 4.76 -10.92
CA ASN A 51 -4.81 4.29 -10.80
C ASN A 51 -4.62 3.32 -9.62
N LYS A 52 -3.49 2.63 -9.68
CA LYS A 52 -3.01 1.69 -8.67
C LYS A 52 -2.72 2.39 -7.33
N TYR A 53 -2.64 1.59 -6.27
CA TYR A 53 -2.08 2.01 -4.99
C TYR A 53 -0.56 2.10 -5.09
N GLU A 54 0.00 3.21 -4.66
CA GLU A 54 1.43 3.50 -4.69
C GLU A 54 1.92 3.71 -3.26
N ILE A 55 3.05 3.07 -2.93
CA ILE A 55 3.75 3.25 -1.66
C ILE A 55 5.00 4.08 -1.92
N TYR A 56 5.10 5.19 -1.21
CA TYR A 56 6.25 6.06 -1.23
C TYR A 56 7.00 5.98 0.09
N ARG A 57 8.33 5.95 0.02
CA ARG A 57 9.22 6.12 1.16
C ARG A 57 9.69 7.55 1.25
N ARG A 58 9.61 8.12 2.44
CA ARG A 58 10.18 9.43 2.74
C ARG A 58 11.70 9.30 2.83
N VAL A 59 12.40 10.20 2.16
CA VAL A 59 13.85 10.39 2.20
C VAL A 59 14.09 11.84 2.57
N ASP A 60 14.79 12.05 3.68
CA ASP A 60 15.19 13.40 4.08
C ASP A 60 16.40 13.85 3.25
N GLU A 61 16.27 15.01 2.64
CA GLU A 61 17.32 15.67 1.88
C GLU A 61 18.06 16.69 2.77
N PRO A 62 19.34 16.99 2.45
CA PRO A 62 20.05 18.08 3.11
C PRO A 62 19.24 19.38 2.98
N ASN A 63 19.37 20.26 3.98
CA ASN A 63 18.63 21.52 4.08
C ASN A 63 17.14 21.38 4.51
N GLY A 64 16.77 20.27 5.16
CA GLY A 64 15.45 20.10 5.77
C GLY A 64 14.31 19.86 4.77
N LYS A 65 14.65 19.51 3.53
CA LYS A 65 13.68 19.11 2.51
C LYS A 65 13.37 17.63 2.66
N GLU A 66 12.17 17.23 2.26
CA GLU A 66 11.79 15.84 2.19
C GLU A 66 11.36 15.47 0.78
N LYS A 67 11.73 14.26 0.37
CA LYS A 67 11.38 13.68 -0.91
C LYS A 67 10.66 12.36 -0.68
N TYR A 68 9.70 12.07 -1.54
CA TYR A 68 8.98 10.80 -1.55
C TYR A 68 9.42 9.99 -2.77
N VAL A 69 9.97 8.81 -2.53
CA VAL A 69 10.48 7.89 -3.56
C VAL A 69 9.52 6.71 -3.66
N LEU A 70 9.06 6.39 -4.88
CA LEU A 70 8.19 5.24 -5.11
C LEU A 70 8.93 3.94 -4.77
N VAL A 71 8.29 3.07 -3.98
CA VAL A 71 8.85 1.79 -3.53
C VAL A 71 8.09 0.61 -4.11
N ALA A 72 6.77 0.70 -4.18
CA ALA A 72 5.92 -0.39 -4.64
C ALA A 72 4.59 0.11 -5.20
N GLU A 73 4.00 -0.69 -6.09
CA GLU A 73 2.68 -0.48 -6.67
C GLU A 73 1.80 -1.71 -6.46
N PHE A 74 0.51 -1.51 -6.19
CA PHE A 74 -0.47 -2.57 -5.97
C PHE A 74 -1.75 -2.26 -6.75
N ALA A 75 -2.31 -3.27 -7.43
CA ALA A 75 -3.58 -3.11 -8.15
C ALA A 75 -4.76 -2.90 -7.18
N GLU A 76 -4.72 -3.56 -6.03
CA GLU A 76 -5.72 -3.47 -4.98
C GLU A 76 -5.15 -2.82 -3.72
N LYS A 77 -6.03 -2.50 -2.77
CA LYS A 77 -5.63 -1.87 -1.51
C LYS A 77 -4.69 -2.81 -0.73
N PRO A 78 -3.42 -2.41 -0.47
CA PRO A 78 -2.45 -3.29 0.17
C PRO A 78 -2.80 -3.52 1.65
N THR A 79 -2.46 -4.70 2.15
CA THR A 79 -2.58 -5.05 3.57
C THR A 79 -1.41 -4.45 4.38
N PRO A 80 -1.51 -4.37 5.72
CA PRO A 80 -0.41 -3.90 6.56
C PRO A 80 0.90 -4.69 6.38
N ASP A 81 0.80 -5.99 6.11
CA ASP A 81 1.95 -6.86 5.85
C ASP A 81 2.59 -6.56 4.49
N ASP A 82 1.77 -6.32 3.46
CA ASP A 82 2.26 -5.89 2.14
C ASP A 82 3.03 -4.58 2.23
N ILE A 83 2.48 -3.60 2.95
CA ILE A 83 3.14 -2.31 3.21
C ILE A 83 4.48 -2.55 3.89
N THR A 84 4.50 -3.34 4.98
CA THR A 84 5.72 -3.61 5.74
C THR A 84 6.78 -4.31 4.89
N SER A 85 6.37 -5.27 4.05
CA SER A 85 7.26 -5.99 3.15
C SER A 85 7.87 -5.07 2.07
N ALA A 86 7.09 -4.12 1.54
CA ALA A 86 7.59 -3.12 0.59
C ALA A 86 8.73 -2.28 1.19
N PHE A 87 8.63 -1.88 2.46
CA PHE A 87 9.69 -1.10 3.13
C PHE A 87 10.93 -1.89 3.52
N ARG A 88 10.79 -3.20 3.82
CA ARG A 88 11.93 -4.08 4.14
C ARG A 88 12.82 -4.38 2.93
N GLY A 89 12.35 -4.01 1.73
CA GLY A 89 12.97 -4.37 0.47
C GLY A 89 12.62 -5.82 0.13
N GLN A 90 11.97 -6.02 -1.02
CA GLN A 90 11.95 -7.36 -1.60
C GLN A 90 13.42 -7.72 -1.86
N LYS A 91 13.97 -8.68 -1.09
CA LYS A 91 15.04 -9.52 -1.64
C LYS A 91 14.46 -10.07 -2.92
N SER A 92 14.85 -9.50 -4.05
CA SER A 92 14.34 -9.89 -5.35
C SER A 92 14.36 -11.42 -5.42
N GLU A 93 13.26 -12.04 -5.80
CA GLU A 93 13.21 -13.51 -5.97
C GLU A 93 14.29 -14.03 -6.93
N LYS A 94 14.95 -13.12 -7.68
CA LYS A 94 16.18 -13.37 -8.46
C LYS A 94 17.36 -13.89 -7.63
N GLU A 95 17.47 -13.59 -6.33
CA GLU A 95 18.54 -14.13 -5.47
C GLU A 95 18.16 -15.45 -4.78
N LYS A 96 16.86 -15.77 -4.67
CA LYS A 96 16.41 -17.07 -4.12
C LYS A 96 16.43 -18.18 -5.17
N ALA A 97 16.32 -17.84 -6.45
CA ALA A 97 16.37 -18.84 -7.53
C ALA A 97 17.78 -19.46 -7.72
N SER A 98 18.86 -18.81 -7.29
CA SER A 98 20.23 -19.32 -7.46
C SER A 98 20.73 -20.23 -6.33
N SER A 99 19.95 -20.43 -5.26
CA SER A 99 20.39 -21.16 -4.06
C SER A 99 19.48 -22.35 -3.68
N GLY A 100 18.69 -22.87 -4.62
CA GLY A 100 17.85 -24.05 -4.41
C GLY A 100 18.45 -25.31 -5.05
N PHE A 101 18.75 -26.32 -4.21
CA PHE A 101 19.05 -27.75 -4.49
C PHE A 101 20.16 -28.11 -5.51
N TRP A 102 20.30 -27.38 -6.62
CA TRP A 102 21.28 -27.60 -7.67
C TRP A 102 22.70 -27.14 -7.30
N GLY A 103 22.84 -26.12 -6.45
CA GLY A 103 24.13 -25.69 -5.92
C GLY A 103 24.78 -26.71 -4.95
N PHE A 104 24.00 -27.64 -4.42
CA PHE A 104 24.51 -28.72 -3.56
C PHE A 104 25.18 -29.85 -4.38
N LEU A 105 24.71 -30.09 -5.61
CA LEU A 105 25.22 -31.18 -6.46
C LEU A 105 26.45 -30.79 -7.30
N SER A 106 26.74 -29.51 -7.48
CA SER A 106 27.94 -29.06 -8.21
C SER A 106 29.24 -29.14 -7.40
N GLY A 107 29.17 -29.48 -6.11
CA GLY A 107 30.34 -29.58 -5.22
C GLY A 107 30.83 -31.00 -4.96
N ILE A 108 30.21 -32.02 -5.57
CA ILE A 108 30.52 -33.45 -5.35
C ILE A 108 31.12 -34.12 -6.61
N LEU A 109 31.33 -33.38 -7.70
CA LEU A 109 32.04 -33.89 -8.89
C LEU A 109 33.49 -33.41 -8.94
#